data_AF-A0A352A486-F1
#
_entry.id   AF-A0A352A486-F1
#
_cell.length_a   1.000
_cell.length_b   1.000
_cell.length_c   1.000
_cell.angle_alpha   90.00
_cell.angle_beta   90.00
_cell.angle_gamma   90.00
#
_symmetry.space_group_name_H-M   'P 1'
#
loop_
_entity.id
_entity.type
_entity.pdbx_description
1 polymer ?
#
loop_
_entity_poly.entity_id
_entity_poly.type
_entity_poly.pdbx_seq_one_letter_code
_entity_poly.pdbx_strand_id
1 'polypeptide(L)'
;MGWLIASIICAIEIFVGISVAIAEKDVSMLSISIIFLFGSIFFYKKYKMKKCGANLIKKNTKKEHKESVRQEKDKLKEYNKTHYKVKHILGLPLSENTECVISKDKEKIEIIAGGNTFNLNLDKVTDIKVLTSEEIQKQYVSSVGGAVGGAVLLGPLGAMIGGRAKEKKTTTITQYLSLTYLKDNEIAFMSFELSPYGLSPFLIWQKEFIPKEKPIINL
;
A
#
# COMPACT_ATOMS: atom_id res chain seq x y z
N MET A 1 42.72 -1.90 4.97
CA MET A 1 43.68 -2.47 5.94
C MET A 1 45.12 -2.29 5.46
N GLY A 2 45.53 -2.78 4.28
CA GLY A 2 46.93 -2.72 3.82
C GLY A 2 47.64 -1.35 3.86
N TRP A 3 46.97 -0.25 3.49
CA TRP A 3 47.57 1.09 3.50
C TRP A 3 47.88 1.64 4.91
N LEU A 4 47.14 1.21 5.94
CA LEU A 4 47.39 1.60 7.33
C LEU A 4 48.55 0.78 7.93
N ILE A 5 48.61 -0.52 7.59
CA ILE A 5 49.70 -1.40 8.01
C ILE A 5 51.03 -0.93 7.41
N ALA A 6 51.05 -0.57 6.12
CA ALA A 6 52.23 -0.02 5.46
C ALA A 6 52.72 1.29 6.11
N SER A 7 51.79 2.18 6.52
CA SER A 7 52.15 3.41 7.23
C SER A 7 52.77 3.14 8.61
N ILE A 8 52.34 2.09 9.32
CA ILE A 8 52.88 1.72 10.63
C ILE A 8 54.27 1.10 10.46
N ILE A 9 54.48 0.25 9.46
CA ILE A 9 55.79 -0.37 9.18
C ILE A 9 56.83 0.70 8.85
N CYS A 10 56.52 1.68 8.00
CA CYS A 10 57.44 2.78 7.70
C CYS A 10 57.79 3.63 8.94
N ALA A 11 56.84 3.82 9.88
CA ALA A 11 57.11 4.56 11.11
C ALA A 11 58.09 3.82 12.04
N ILE A 12 58.01 2.48 12.08
CA ILE A 12 58.93 1.63 12.84
C ILE A 12 60.34 1.69 12.24
N GLU A 13 60.46 1.62 10.91
CA GLU A 13 61.76 1.72 10.21
C GLU A 13 62.46 3.07 10.46
N ILE A 14 61.69 4.16 10.51
CA ILE A 14 62.22 5.49 10.85
C ILE A 14 62.79 5.52 12.29
N PHE A 15 62.09 4.90 13.25
CA PHE A 15 62.54 4.86 14.65
C PHE A 15 63.84 4.04 14.82
N VAL A 16 63.96 2.92 14.11
CA VAL A 16 65.18 2.10 14.09
C VAL A 16 66.33 2.86 13.41
N GLY A 17 66.07 3.49 12.26
CA GLY A 17 67.07 4.26 11.53
C GLY A 17 67.64 5.44 12.32
N ILE A 18 66.80 6.17 13.05
CA ILE A 18 67.23 7.29 13.92
C ILE A 18 68.09 6.76 15.08
N SER A 19 67.71 5.65 15.69
CA SER A 19 68.43 5.07 16.84
C SER A 19 69.85 4.63 16.44
N VAL A 20 70.03 4.04 15.26
CA VAL A 20 71.33 3.64 14.71
C VAL A 20 72.16 4.86 14.30
N ALA A 21 71.56 5.87 13.67
CA ALA A 21 72.25 7.10 13.28
C ALA A 21 72.86 7.86 14.47
N ILE A 22 72.18 7.86 15.63
CA ILE A 22 72.69 8.48 16.87
C ILE A 22 73.89 7.70 17.42
N ALA A 23 73.88 6.37 17.35
CA ALA A 23 74.95 5.52 17.87
C ALA A 23 76.25 5.63 17.05
N GLU A 24 76.15 5.69 15.72
CA GLU A 24 77.32 5.68 14.82
C GLU A 24 77.78 7.07 14.37
N LYS A 25 77.02 8.14 14.68
CA LYS A 25 77.26 9.53 14.23
C LYS A 25 77.38 9.69 12.70
N ASP A 26 76.78 8.79 11.93
CA ASP A 26 76.77 8.85 10.47
C ASP A 26 75.60 9.68 9.94
N VAL A 27 75.92 10.77 9.24
CA VAL A 27 74.96 11.74 8.69
C VAL A 27 74.21 11.17 7.47
N SER A 28 74.76 10.17 6.77
CA SER A 28 74.15 9.59 5.57
C SER A 28 72.82 8.90 5.87
N MET A 29 72.69 8.25 7.04
CA MET A 29 71.46 7.58 7.52
C MET A 29 70.28 8.54 7.78
N LEU A 30 70.57 9.83 8.04
CA LEU A 30 69.52 10.83 8.24
C LEU A 30 68.78 11.16 6.93
N SER A 31 69.48 11.12 5.79
CA SER A 31 68.89 11.42 4.48
C SER A 31 67.85 10.36 4.05
N ILE A 32 68.14 9.09 4.32
CA ILE A 32 67.25 7.96 4.05
C ILE A 32 66.00 8.03 4.91
N SER A 33 66.15 8.38 6.20
CA SER A 33 65.04 8.52 7.14
C SER A 33 64.03 9.60 6.72
N ILE A 34 64.50 10.68 6.08
CA ILE A 34 63.63 11.74 5.53
C ILE A 34 62.75 11.23 4.39
N ILE A 35 63.28 10.37 3.50
CA ILE A 35 62.52 9.78 2.39
C ILE A 35 61.38 8.89 2.93
N PHE A 36 61.66 8.11 3.99
CA PHE A 36 60.65 7.28 4.64
C PHE A 36 59.56 8.12 5.34
N LEU A 37 59.90 9.29 5.90
CA LEU A 37 58.92 10.22 6.45
C LEU A 37 57.92 10.68 5.37
N PHE A 38 58.39 11.07 4.19
CA PHE A 38 57.52 11.44 3.08
C PHE A 38 56.64 10.27 2.61
N GLY A 39 57.20 9.06 2.56
CA GLY A 39 56.46 7.83 2.27
C GLY A 39 55.30 7.62 3.25
N SER A 40 55.55 7.72 4.56
CA SER A 40 54.53 7.52 5.60
C SER A 40 53.35 8.49 5.46
N ILE A 41 53.63 9.77 5.17
CA ILE A 41 52.61 10.81 4.96
C ILE A 41 51.77 10.48 3.71
N PHE A 42 52.41 10.03 2.63
CA PHE A 42 51.72 9.65 1.39
C PHE A 42 50.79 8.44 1.60
N PHE A 43 51.28 7.38 2.25
CA PHE A 43 50.48 6.19 2.56
C PHE A 43 49.31 6.53 3.49
N TYR A 44 49.53 7.36 4.51
CA TYR A 44 48.50 7.83 5.41
C TYR A 44 47.42 8.65 4.69
N LYS A 45 47.82 9.58 3.81
CA LYS A 45 46.89 10.38 3.00
C LYS A 45 46.02 9.50 2.10
N LYS A 46 46.60 8.49 1.45
CA LYS A 46 45.89 7.54 0.59
C LYS A 46 44.94 6.63 1.36
N TYR A 47 45.33 6.18 2.57
CA TYR A 47 44.45 5.46 3.49
C TYR A 47 43.22 6.30 3.88
N LYS A 48 43.44 7.57 4.27
CA LYS A 48 42.36 8.49 4.67
C LYS A 48 41.37 8.73 3.54
N MET A 49 41.85 8.93 2.30
CA MET A 49 40.99 9.10 1.11
C MET A 49 40.09 7.89 0.85
N LYS A 50 40.62 6.67 0.89
CA LYS A 50 39.82 5.44 0.70
C LYS A 50 38.77 5.24 1.80
N LYS A 51 39.12 5.52 3.06
CA LYS A 51 38.18 5.40 4.18
C LYS A 51 37.07 6.44 4.12
N CYS A 52 37.38 7.66 3.69
CA CYS A 52 36.39 8.71 3.46
C CYS A 52 35.42 8.34 2.33
N GLY A 53 35.95 7.87 1.19
CA GLY A 53 35.12 7.40 0.06
C GLY A 53 34.19 6.25 0.43
N ALA A 54 34.70 5.23 1.13
CA ALA A 54 33.88 4.09 1.56
C ALA A 54 32.74 4.49 2.52
N ASN A 55 32.99 5.42 3.44
CA ASN A 55 31.95 5.94 4.35
C ASN A 55 30.90 6.78 3.62
N LEU A 56 31.32 7.59 2.63
CA LEU A 56 30.40 8.39 1.81
C LEU A 56 29.48 7.48 0.98
N ILE A 57 30.04 6.45 0.34
CA ILE A 57 29.26 5.45 -0.41
C ILE A 57 28.24 4.78 0.52
N LYS A 58 28.68 4.26 1.68
CA LYS A 58 27.78 3.62 2.66
C LYS A 58 26.68 4.56 3.17
N LYS A 59 26.98 5.84 3.35
CA LYS A 59 26.00 6.87 3.77
C LYS A 59 24.99 7.16 2.66
N ASN A 60 25.44 7.28 1.41
CA ASN A 60 24.58 7.55 0.25
C ASN A 60 23.64 6.36 -0.03
N THR A 61 24.15 5.13 -0.05
CA THR A 61 23.30 3.93 -0.24
C THR A 61 22.22 3.80 0.84
N LYS A 62 22.54 4.14 2.10
CA LYS A 62 21.54 4.16 3.19
C LYS A 62 20.48 5.25 2.98
N LYS A 63 20.86 6.40 2.42
CA LYS A 63 19.94 7.51 2.13
C LYS A 63 19.03 7.17 0.95
N GLU A 64 19.56 6.62 -0.14
CA GLU A 64 18.81 6.17 -1.32
C GLU A 64 17.81 5.07 -0.97
N HIS A 65 18.21 4.09 -0.16
CA HIS A 65 17.30 3.04 0.30
C HIS A 65 16.17 3.62 1.19
N LYS A 66 16.48 4.60 2.04
CA LYS A 66 15.45 5.28 2.85
C LYS A 66 14.48 6.10 2.00
N GLU A 67 14.97 6.73 0.94
CA GLU A 67 14.16 7.53 0.01
C GLU A 67 13.25 6.65 -0.86
N SER A 68 13.76 5.55 -1.42
CA SER A 68 12.95 4.59 -2.19
C SER A 68 11.83 3.95 -1.36
N VAL A 69 12.14 3.53 -0.13
CA VAL A 69 11.12 3.00 0.81
C VAL A 69 10.09 4.08 1.17
N ARG A 70 10.49 5.35 1.31
CA ARG A 70 9.56 6.45 1.56
C ARG A 70 8.64 6.69 0.36
N GLN A 71 9.20 6.73 -0.84
CA GLN A 71 8.44 6.91 -2.08
C GLN A 71 7.42 5.78 -2.28
N GLU A 72 7.81 4.52 -2.05
CA GLU A 72 6.90 3.38 -2.16
C GLU A 72 5.76 3.45 -1.14
N LYS A 73 6.06 3.85 0.10
CA LYS A 73 5.04 4.07 1.13
C LYS A 73 4.08 5.20 0.76
N ASP A 74 4.58 6.29 0.18
CA ASP A 74 3.75 7.41 -0.21
C ASP A 74 2.85 7.04 -1.41
N LYS A 75 3.36 6.28 -2.39
CA LYS A 75 2.56 5.69 -3.46
C LYS A 75 1.48 4.73 -2.94
N LEU A 76 1.83 3.87 -1.98
CA LEU A 76 0.87 2.93 -1.40
C LEU A 76 -0.23 3.65 -0.59
N LYS A 77 0.12 4.73 0.12
CA LYS A 77 -0.88 5.58 0.80
C LYS A 77 -1.84 6.22 -0.18
N GLU A 78 -1.32 6.72 -1.31
CA GLU A 78 -2.14 7.31 -2.37
C GLU A 78 -3.07 6.27 -2.99
N TYR A 79 -2.55 5.08 -3.30
CA TYR A 79 -3.34 3.94 -3.79
C TYR A 79 -4.45 3.56 -2.81
N ASN A 80 -4.14 3.36 -1.53
CA ASN A 80 -5.11 3.01 -0.49
C ASN A 80 -6.13 4.11 -0.20
N LYS A 81 -5.88 5.35 -0.63
CA LYS A 81 -6.84 6.46 -0.48
C LYS A 81 -8.01 6.31 -1.46
N THR A 82 -7.79 5.71 -2.62
CA THR A 82 -8.79 5.58 -3.69
C THR A 82 -9.27 4.14 -3.91
N HIS A 83 -8.51 3.15 -3.42
CA HIS A 83 -8.78 1.72 -3.57
C HIS A 83 -9.16 1.10 -2.23
N TYR A 84 -10.39 0.62 -2.13
CA TYR A 84 -10.94 0.07 -0.90
C TYR A 84 -11.08 -1.45 -1.00
N LYS A 85 -10.60 -2.16 0.02
CA LYS A 85 -10.76 -3.61 0.11
C LYS A 85 -12.15 -3.96 0.62
N VAL A 86 -12.88 -4.76 -0.13
CA VAL A 86 -14.24 -5.23 0.18
C VAL A 86 -14.36 -6.71 -0.15
N LYS A 87 -15.40 -7.39 0.32
CA LYS A 87 -15.67 -8.78 -0.06
C LYS A 87 -16.87 -8.85 -0.99
N HIS A 88 -16.73 -9.53 -2.12
CA HIS A 88 -17.85 -9.77 -3.02
C HIS A 88 -18.90 -10.66 -2.36
N ILE A 89 -20.17 -10.27 -2.46
CA ILE A 89 -21.29 -11.10 -2.02
C ILE A 89 -22.04 -11.63 -3.25
N LEU A 90 -22.36 -10.74 -4.19
CA LEU A 90 -23.15 -11.08 -5.38
C LEU A 90 -23.00 -10.06 -6.51
N GLY A 91 -23.44 -10.46 -7.71
CA GLY A 91 -23.61 -9.57 -8.87
C GLY A 91 -22.45 -9.59 -9.86
N LEU A 92 -21.34 -10.24 -9.52
CA LEU A 92 -20.22 -10.52 -10.42
C LEU A 92 -20.06 -12.03 -10.60
N PRO A 93 -19.46 -12.50 -11.72
CA PRO A 93 -19.14 -13.91 -11.94
C PRO A 93 -17.92 -14.33 -11.10
N LEU A 94 -18.05 -14.18 -9.77
CA LEU A 94 -17.03 -14.48 -8.77
C LEU A 94 -17.69 -15.28 -7.64
N SER A 95 -16.90 -16.07 -6.92
CA SER A 95 -17.37 -16.74 -5.70
C SER A 95 -17.80 -15.71 -4.65
N GLU A 96 -18.76 -16.10 -3.80
CA GLU A 96 -19.08 -15.34 -2.59
C GLU A 96 -17.83 -15.24 -1.69
N ASN A 97 -17.70 -14.13 -0.97
CA ASN A 97 -16.61 -13.79 -0.05
C ASN A 97 -15.24 -13.61 -0.70
N THR A 98 -15.17 -13.49 -2.02
CA THR A 98 -13.92 -13.18 -2.74
C THR A 98 -13.43 -11.79 -2.37
N GLU A 99 -12.15 -11.64 -2.00
CA GLU A 99 -11.55 -10.34 -1.77
C GLU A 99 -11.50 -9.51 -3.07
N CYS A 100 -12.03 -8.29 -2.98
CA CYS A 100 -12.15 -7.36 -4.09
C CYS A 100 -11.54 -6.02 -3.70
N VAL A 101 -11.02 -5.31 -4.69
CA VAL A 101 -10.63 -3.92 -4.55
C VAL A 101 -11.59 -3.09 -5.38
N ILE A 102 -12.28 -2.14 -4.76
CA ILE A 102 -13.20 -1.22 -5.42
C ILE A 102 -12.64 0.21 -5.38
N SER A 103 -12.71 0.89 -6.51
CA SER A 103 -12.35 2.30 -6.65
C SER A 103 -13.41 3.02 -7.48
N LYS A 104 -13.64 4.30 -7.17
CA LYS A 104 -14.55 5.18 -7.93
C LYS A 104 -13.70 6.26 -8.58
N ASP A 105 -13.85 6.38 -9.88
CA ASP A 105 -13.38 7.52 -10.66
C ASP A 105 -14.56 8.46 -10.96
N LYS A 106 -14.33 9.55 -11.68
CA LYS A 106 -15.36 10.52 -12.07
C LYS A 106 -16.42 9.93 -12.98
N GLU A 107 -16.07 8.95 -13.79
CA GLU A 107 -16.94 8.38 -14.83
C GLU A 107 -17.36 6.93 -14.52
N LYS A 108 -16.52 6.16 -13.83
CA LYS A 108 -16.73 4.73 -13.65
C LYS A 108 -16.37 4.24 -12.24
N ILE A 109 -16.96 3.12 -11.86
CA ILE A 109 -16.58 2.30 -10.71
C ILE A 109 -15.78 1.11 -11.24
N GLU A 110 -14.57 0.92 -10.74
CA GLU A 110 -13.68 -0.18 -11.11
C GLU A 110 -13.56 -1.18 -9.96
N ILE A 111 -13.66 -2.47 -10.27
CA ILE A 111 -13.59 -3.57 -9.31
C ILE A 111 -12.57 -4.59 -9.80
N ILE A 112 -11.53 -4.82 -9.01
CA ILE A 112 -10.46 -5.76 -9.31
C ILE A 112 -10.57 -6.95 -8.36
N ALA A 113 -10.77 -8.15 -8.91
CA ALA A 113 -10.94 -9.37 -8.14
C ALA A 113 -10.69 -10.62 -8.98
N GLY A 114 -10.07 -11.65 -8.38
CA GLY A 114 -9.87 -12.95 -9.03
C GLY A 114 -9.09 -12.89 -10.35
N GLY A 115 -8.19 -11.91 -10.51
CA GLY A 115 -7.45 -11.67 -11.75
C GLY A 115 -8.24 -10.94 -12.86
N ASN A 116 -9.50 -10.59 -12.60
CA ASN A 116 -10.36 -9.84 -13.51
C ASN A 116 -10.54 -8.39 -13.06
N THR A 117 -10.80 -7.51 -14.03
CA THR A 117 -11.18 -6.11 -13.78
C THR A 117 -12.56 -5.86 -14.37
N PHE A 118 -13.51 -5.52 -13.51
CA PHE A 118 -14.89 -5.17 -13.88
C PHE A 118 -15.04 -3.65 -13.83
N ASN A 119 -15.58 -3.07 -14.91
CA ASN A 119 -15.82 -1.63 -15.01
C ASN A 119 -17.32 -1.37 -15.13
N LEU A 120 -17.87 -0.58 -14.23
CA LEU A 120 -19.26 -0.13 -14.25
C LEU A 120 -19.30 1.38 -14.48
N ASN A 121 -19.86 1.79 -15.62
CA ASN A 121 -20.00 3.21 -15.91
C ASN A 121 -21.04 3.84 -14.96
N LEU A 122 -20.70 4.97 -14.32
CA LEU A 122 -21.59 5.66 -13.37
C LEU A 122 -22.91 6.08 -14.03
N ASP A 123 -22.91 6.26 -15.35
CA ASP A 123 -24.12 6.58 -16.09
C ASP A 123 -25.20 5.50 -16.05
N LYS A 124 -24.78 4.25 -15.90
CA LYS A 124 -25.68 3.08 -15.81
C LYS A 124 -26.10 2.81 -14.37
N VAL A 125 -25.44 3.43 -13.38
CA VAL A 125 -25.80 3.27 -11.97
C VAL A 125 -27.10 4.04 -11.73
N THR A 126 -28.06 3.38 -11.11
CA THR A 126 -29.36 3.97 -10.74
C THR A 126 -29.42 4.29 -9.26
N ASP A 127 -28.71 3.54 -8.42
CA ASP A 127 -28.68 3.75 -6.97
C ASP A 127 -27.38 3.22 -6.34
N ILE A 128 -26.88 3.94 -5.33
CA ILE A 128 -25.73 3.55 -4.50
C ILE A 128 -26.17 3.67 -3.04
N LYS A 129 -26.16 2.56 -2.30
CA LYS A 129 -26.63 2.54 -0.92
C LYS A 129 -25.72 1.72 -0.02
N VAL A 130 -25.39 2.27 1.15
CA VAL A 130 -24.81 1.50 2.25
C VAL A 130 -25.94 1.02 3.16
N LEU A 131 -26.00 -0.29 3.39
CA LEU A 131 -27.05 -0.96 4.15
C LEU A 131 -26.44 -1.83 5.24
N THR A 132 -27.05 -1.86 6.41
CA THR A 132 -26.71 -2.81 7.48
C THR A 132 -27.49 -4.11 7.32
N SER A 133 -26.98 -5.21 7.89
CA SER A 133 -27.68 -6.48 7.99
C SER A 133 -29.09 -6.33 8.60
N GLU A 134 -29.25 -5.46 9.60
CA GLU A 134 -30.56 -5.19 10.21
C GLU A 134 -31.49 -4.43 9.27
N GLU A 135 -31.01 -3.43 8.55
CA GLU A 135 -31.82 -2.69 7.57
C GLU A 135 -32.25 -3.59 6.43
N ILE A 136 -31.38 -4.47 5.95
CA ILE A 136 -31.72 -5.46 4.91
C ILE A 136 -32.81 -6.41 5.43
N GLN A 137 -32.69 -6.91 6.66
CA GLN A 137 -33.71 -7.77 7.27
C GLN A 137 -35.04 -7.03 7.44
N LYS A 138 -35.02 -5.81 7.97
CA LYS A 138 -36.22 -4.96 8.15
C LYS A 138 -36.90 -4.68 6.81
N GLN A 139 -36.15 -4.30 5.79
CA GLN A 139 -36.68 -4.05 4.44
C GLN A 139 -37.26 -5.33 3.82
N TYR A 140 -36.64 -6.49 4.05
CA TYR A 140 -37.16 -7.78 3.58
C TYR A 140 -38.49 -8.17 4.26
N VAL A 141 -38.60 -8.03 5.58
CA VAL A 141 -39.85 -8.38 6.29
C VAL A 141 -40.98 -7.37 6.06
N SER A 142 -40.66 -6.12 5.74
CA SER A 142 -41.66 -5.13 5.35
C SER A 142 -42.15 -5.29 3.90
N SER A 143 -41.45 -6.04 3.05
CA SER A 143 -41.83 -6.20 1.64
C SER A 143 -42.77 -7.36 1.34
N VAL A 144 -42.88 -8.33 2.25
CA VAL A 144 -43.83 -9.43 2.18
C VAL A 144 -45.29 -8.95 2.38
N GLY A 145 -45.50 -7.70 2.84
CA GLY A 145 -46.80 -7.14 3.24
C GLY A 145 -47.46 -6.11 2.31
N GLY A 146 -46.95 -5.84 1.09
CA GLY A 146 -47.73 -5.08 0.08
C GLY A 146 -47.23 -3.68 -0.30
N ALA A 147 -45.95 -3.50 -0.61
CA ALA A 147 -45.46 -2.26 -1.24
C ALA A 147 -44.77 -2.55 -2.59
N VAL A 148 -45.51 -2.29 -3.66
CA VAL A 148 -44.98 -2.12 -5.02
C VAL A 148 -44.06 -0.89 -5.00
N GLY A 149 -42.74 -1.11 -4.94
CA GLY A 149 -41.76 -0.03 -5.03
C GLY A 149 -40.61 -0.14 -4.03
N GLY A 150 -39.64 -1.01 -4.30
CA GLY A 150 -38.33 -1.04 -3.60
C GLY A 150 -38.08 -2.29 -2.75
N ALA A 151 -39.06 -3.17 -2.67
CA ALA A 151 -39.14 -4.19 -1.64
C ALA A 151 -38.90 -5.62 -2.22
N VAL A 152 -38.96 -5.76 -3.55
CA VAL A 152 -38.60 -6.97 -4.32
C VAL A 152 -37.08 -7.06 -4.62
N LEU A 153 -36.33 -5.96 -4.45
CA LEU A 153 -34.95 -5.82 -4.96
C LEU A 153 -33.84 -6.46 -4.12
N LEU A 154 -34.14 -6.98 -2.92
CA LEU A 154 -33.10 -7.63 -2.10
C LEU A 154 -32.87 -9.10 -2.49
N GLY A 155 -33.80 -9.74 -3.20
CA GLY A 155 -33.65 -11.08 -3.80
C GLY A 155 -32.67 -12.04 -3.08
N PRO A 156 -31.59 -12.51 -3.74
CA PRO A 156 -30.55 -13.33 -3.14
C PRO A 156 -29.85 -12.72 -1.92
N LEU A 157 -29.61 -11.40 -1.89
CA LEU A 157 -28.96 -10.72 -0.76
C LEU A 157 -29.79 -10.83 0.53
N GLY A 158 -31.10 -10.60 0.40
CA GLY A 158 -32.07 -10.72 1.47
C GLY A 158 -32.22 -12.17 1.94
N ALA A 159 -32.22 -13.14 1.02
CA ALA A 159 -32.26 -14.56 1.36
C ALA A 159 -30.99 -15.02 2.11
N MET A 160 -29.81 -14.56 1.68
CA MET A 160 -28.54 -14.87 2.34
C MET A 160 -28.48 -14.31 3.77
N ILE A 161 -28.88 -13.05 3.94
CA ILE A 161 -28.83 -12.39 5.25
C ILE A 161 -29.98 -12.86 6.15
N GLY A 162 -31.17 -13.08 5.60
CA GLY A 162 -32.33 -13.63 6.31
C GLY A 162 -32.11 -15.08 6.75
N GLY A 163 -31.41 -15.90 5.96
CA GLY A 163 -31.00 -17.25 6.34
C GLY A 163 -30.03 -17.26 7.53
N ARG A 164 -29.11 -16.29 7.59
CA ARG A 164 -28.15 -16.12 8.70
C ARG A 164 -28.80 -15.66 10.02
N ALA A 165 -30.03 -15.13 9.99
CA ALA A 165 -30.72 -14.65 11.19
C ALA A 165 -30.98 -15.75 12.26
N LYS A 166 -30.89 -17.04 11.89
CA LYS A 166 -31.05 -18.16 12.82
C LYS A 166 -29.77 -18.55 13.57
N GLU A 167 -28.58 -18.10 13.18
CA GLU A 167 -27.35 -18.42 13.90
C GLU A 167 -27.17 -17.53 15.14
N LYS A 168 -27.44 -18.11 16.31
CA LYS A 168 -27.28 -17.48 17.63
C LYS A 168 -25.80 -17.17 17.90
N LYS A 169 -25.52 -15.93 18.33
CA LYS A 169 -24.26 -15.37 18.86
C LYS A 169 -23.33 -14.73 17.83
N THR A 170 -23.60 -13.49 17.45
CA THR A 170 -22.76 -12.31 17.75
C THR A 170 -23.45 -11.09 17.13
N THR A 171 -23.65 -10.04 17.91
CA THR A 171 -24.23 -8.74 17.51
C THR A 171 -23.27 -7.96 16.60
N THR A 172 -22.75 -8.59 15.55
CA THR A 172 -21.88 -7.90 14.59
C THR A 172 -22.76 -7.32 13.51
N ILE A 173 -23.13 -6.04 13.68
CA ILE A 173 -23.77 -5.26 12.63
C ILE A 173 -22.81 -5.22 11.44
N THR A 174 -23.13 -6.00 10.41
CA THR A 174 -22.33 -6.07 9.19
C THR A 174 -22.92 -5.09 8.18
N GLN A 175 -22.06 -4.37 7.49
CA GLN A 175 -22.47 -3.37 6.50
C GLN A 175 -22.14 -3.83 5.10
N TYR A 176 -23.02 -3.49 4.18
CA TYR A 176 -22.98 -3.87 2.79
C TYR A 176 -23.08 -2.63 1.92
N LEU A 177 -22.25 -2.56 0.90
CA LEU A 177 -22.44 -1.67 -0.23
C LEU A 177 -23.34 -2.37 -1.23
N SER A 178 -24.43 -1.73 -1.63
CA SER A 178 -25.34 -2.18 -2.68
C SER A 178 -25.31 -1.17 -3.82
N LEU A 179 -25.01 -1.66 -5.02
CA LEU A 179 -25.01 -0.88 -6.26
C LEU A 179 -26.09 -1.46 -7.19
N THR A 180 -27.02 -0.62 -7.59
CA THR A 180 -28.07 -0.96 -8.56
C THR A 180 -27.75 -0.29 -9.88
N TYR A 181 -27.81 -1.03 -10.98
CA TYR A 181 -27.43 -0.52 -12.29
C TYR A 181 -28.24 -1.17 -13.41
N LEU A 182 -28.29 -0.50 -14.56
CA LEU A 182 -28.92 -1.02 -15.77
C LEU A 182 -27.93 -1.84 -16.58
N LYS A 183 -28.29 -3.09 -16.84
CA LYS A 183 -27.59 -4.00 -17.75
C LYS A 183 -28.58 -4.43 -18.82
N ASP A 184 -28.34 -4.04 -20.06
CA ASP A 184 -29.19 -4.41 -21.21
C ASP A 184 -30.69 -4.09 -20.98
N ASN A 185 -30.97 -2.92 -20.40
CA ASN A 185 -32.29 -2.44 -19.96
C ASN A 185 -32.97 -3.24 -18.83
N GLU A 186 -32.28 -4.22 -18.23
CA GLU A 186 -32.70 -4.90 -17.01
C GLU A 186 -32.01 -4.31 -15.79
N ILE A 187 -32.71 -4.32 -14.65
CA ILE A 187 -32.14 -3.89 -13.37
C ILE A 187 -31.28 -5.02 -12.82
N ALA A 188 -29.97 -4.78 -12.76
CA ALA A 188 -28.99 -5.64 -12.12
C ALA A 188 -28.50 -5.00 -10.81
N PHE A 189 -28.00 -5.83 -9.91
CA PHE A 189 -27.50 -5.41 -8.61
C PHE A 189 -26.22 -6.15 -8.28
N MET A 190 -25.34 -5.46 -7.55
CA MET A 190 -24.09 -6.02 -7.06
C MET A 190 -23.84 -5.54 -5.64
N SER A 191 -23.38 -6.45 -4.80
CA SER A 191 -23.23 -6.19 -3.37
C SER A 191 -21.90 -6.68 -2.83
N PHE A 192 -21.36 -5.88 -1.91
CA PHE A 192 -20.08 -6.12 -1.26
C PHE A 192 -20.22 -5.93 0.24
N GLU A 193 -19.64 -6.84 1.02
CA GLU A 193 -19.49 -6.67 2.46
C GLU A 193 -18.32 -5.71 2.75
N LEU A 194 -18.59 -4.75 3.62
CA LEU A 194 -17.67 -3.71 4.04
C LEU A 194 -17.02 -4.08 5.37
N SER A 195 -15.72 -3.79 5.48
CA SER A 195 -15.03 -3.83 6.77
C SER A 195 -15.59 -2.72 7.69
N PRO A 196 -15.70 -2.94 9.01
CA PRO A 196 -16.17 -1.92 9.97
C PRO A 196 -15.42 -0.59 9.90
N TYR A 197 -14.15 -0.61 9.48
CA TYR A 197 -13.30 0.58 9.36
C TYR A 197 -13.33 1.23 7.95
N GLY A 198 -13.99 0.60 6.98
CA GLY A 198 -13.95 0.97 5.56
C GLY A 198 -15.15 1.77 5.05
N LEU A 199 -16.02 2.27 5.94
CA LEU A 199 -17.36 2.80 5.56
C LEU A 199 -17.37 4.21 5.04
N SER A 200 -16.52 5.08 5.59
CA SER A 200 -16.59 6.53 5.35
C SER A 200 -16.54 6.91 3.86
N PRO A 201 -15.73 6.26 2.99
CA PRO A 201 -15.73 6.61 1.58
C PRO A 201 -17.04 6.27 0.89
N PHE A 202 -17.66 5.13 1.23
CA PHE A 202 -18.91 4.69 0.61
C PHE A 202 -20.11 5.53 1.04
N LEU A 203 -20.12 6.05 2.27
CA LEU A 203 -21.10 7.03 2.70
C LEU A 203 -20.97 8.36 1.95
N ILE A 204 -19.74 8.77 1.62
CA ILE A 204 -19.50 9.94 0.76
C ILE A 204 -20.03 9.65 -0.65
N TRP A 205 -19.73 8.48 -1.22
CA TRP A 205 -20.22 8.10 -2.55
C TRP A 205 -21.75 8.11 -2.61
N GLN A 206 -22.41 7.56 -1.60
CA GLN A 206 -23.87 7.58 -1.50
C GLN A 206 -24.44 9.01 -1.43
N LYS A 207 -23.78 9.93 -0.72
CA LYS A 207 -24.22 11.33 -0.61
C LYS A 207 -23.97 12.14 -1.88
N GLU A 208 -22.85 11.89 -2.55
CA GLU A 208 -22.49 12.54 -3.81
C GLU A 208 -23.35 12.05 -4.98
N PHE A 209 -23.83 10.81 -4.91
CA PHE A 209 -24.64 10.23 -5.95
C PHE A 209 -26.04 10.83 -5.92
N ILE A 210 -26.37 11.60 -6.96
CA ILE A 210 -27.73 12.09 -7.19
C ILE A 210 -28.48 10.96 -7.91
N PRO A 211 -29.52 10.37 -7.31
CA PRO A 211 -30.30 9.33 -7.97
C PRO A 211 -30.89 9.89 -9.26
N LYS A 212 -30.60 9.25 -10.40
CA LYS A 212 -31.31 9.56 -11.64
C LYS A 212 -32.76 9.11 -11.48
N GLU A 213 -33.74 9.94 -11.86
CA GLU A 213 -35.15 9.59 -11.76
C GLU A 213 -35.40 8.22 -12.40
N LYS A 214 -36.13 7.38 -11.67
CA LYS A 214 -36.37 5.98 -12.04
C LYS A 214 -37.06 5.94 -13.41
N PRO A 215 -36.66 5.07 -14.34
CA PRO A 215 -37.53 4.76 -15.46
C PRO A 215 -38.85 4.22 -14.89
N ILE A 216 -39.94 4.90 -15.21
CA ILE A 216 -41.29 4.46 -14.86
C ILE A 216 -41.50 3.18 -15.66
N ILE A 217 -41.32 2.03 -15.00
CA ILE A 217 -41.73 0.74 -15.55
C ILE A 217 -43.26 0.76 -15.44
N ASN A 218 -43.92 1.17 -16.53
CA ASN A 218 -45.35 0.91 -16.69
C ASN A 218 -45.48 -0.61 -16.79
N LEU A 219 -45.94 -1.22 -15.68
CA LEU A 219 -46.42 -2.60 -15.63
C LEU A 219 -47.70 -2.75 -16.45
#